data_AF-A0A8I1X2I7-F1
#
_entry.id   AF-A0A8I1X2I7-F1
#
_cell.length_a   1.000
_cell.length_b   1.000
_cell.length_c   1.000
_cell.angle_alpha   90.00
_cell.angle_beta   90.00
_cell.angle_gamma   90.00
#
_symmetry.space_group_name_H-M   'P 1'
#
loop_
_entity.id
_entity.type
_entity.pdbx_description
1 polymer ?
#
loop_
_entity_poly.entity_id
_entity_poly.type
_entity_poly.pdbx_seq_one_letter_code
_entity_poly.pdbx_strand_id
1 'polypeptide(L)'
;MNDLLPYDPGGLPTKPAPQPGETIFLRLDGLPPYKDLQFSIRNVRHKANDRFVALRRAAIQAMDGRAAYRGSVGLDLHMHAPGFERKKVLLDYIAGVMDSLDGFHGAEFTYLPVVYEDDCQVALGSSMLTKSDDQFYELAITFLDGEPRGEQLHPCLLKRDVSDTIMDVAVENLGRIVQAIEDAPNPDSLDVDSMMKHYMDVMGWALYVLRLSVALDPSRGKSAGFDREEAVLVGLMVRVVKLYEAFYQNVAKRQLEICGILLRTLSETEFKLRYLILKAREGTGVGNFFLASYKSEKQMLTYFSQLQEERELEPIESRMLRSIEKELSEEKISKEELLANKNWNLDGKNVREILECLDAEHLYPFAYGGPSRWVHGGWGELRRYHLHKEENGRYSPRLDFGDPDPRFAGPTTIVSLELSKDFLGWSHAGEEEAVTFVIDQILQHVIALEKFHESTL
;
A
#
# COMPACT_ATOMS: atom_id res chain seq x y z
N MET A 1 5.93 21.87 18.06
CA MET A 1 5.71 21.21 16.76
C MET A 1 5.72 22.20 15.59
N ASN A 2 5.21 23.43 15.75
CA ASN A 2 5.17 24.43 14.66
C ASN A 2 6.54 24.86 14.09
N ASP A 3 7.66 24.60 14.77
CA ASP A 3 9.01 24.94 14.28
C ASP A 3 9.71 23.82 13.51
N LEU A 4 9.11 22.63 13.41
CA LEU A 4 9.73 21.46 12.75
C LEU A 4 9.35 21.32 11.26
N LEU A 5 8.28 22.00 10.83
CA LEU A 5 7.77 21.90 9.47
C LEU A 5 7.81 23.27 8.78
N PRO A 6 8.08 23.30 7.47
CA PRO A 6 8.11 24.56 6.71
C PRO A 6 6.72 25.21 6.55
N TYR A 7 5.64 24.58 7.03
CA TYR A 7 4.27 25.06 6.98
C TYR A 7 3.42 24.50 8.13
N ASP A 8 2.29 25.16 8.40
CA ASP A 8 1.32 24.76 9.43
C ASP A 8 0.62 23.44 9.02
N PRO A 9 0.77 22.35 9.79
CA PRO A 9 0.15 21.07 9.46
C PRO A 9 -1.37 21.05 9.66
N GLY A 10 -1.95 22.06 10.32
CA GLY A 10 -3.35 22.07 10.72
C GLY A 10 -3.61 21.38 12.07
N GLY A 11 -4.86 21.44 12.54
CA GLY A 11 -5.30 20.76 13.76
C GLY A 11 -5.90 19.38 13.46
N LEU A 12 -5.81 18.46 14.43
CA LEU A 12 -6.46 17.16 14.35
C LEU A 12 -7.98 17.31 14.14
N PRO A 13 -8.61 16.48 13.30
CA PRO A 13 -10.04 16.55 13.07
C PRO A 13 -10.79 16.19 14.35
N THR A 14 -11.93 16.83 14.55
CA THR A 14 -12.87 16.55 15.65
C THR A 14 -14.27 16.25 15.14
N LYS A 15 -14.49 16.33 13.82
CA LYS A 15 -15.77 16.09 13.13
C LYS A 15 -15.61 15.00 12.07
N PRO A 16 -16.70 14.29 11.72
CA PRO A 16 -16.67 13.29 10.63
C PRO A 16 -16.28 13.93 9.29
N ALA A 17 -15.86 13.10 8.34
CA ALA A 17 -15.61 13.55 6.98
C ALA A 17 -16.89 14.12 6.32
N PRO A 18 -16.75 15.01 5.33
CA PRO A 18 -17.88 15.47 4.52
C PRO A 18 -18.67 14.30 3.92
N GLN A 19 -19.99 14.45 3.80
CA GLN A 19 -20.84 13.45 3.15
C GLN A 19 -20.77 13.59 1.62
N PRO A 20 -21.03 12.51 0.88
CA PRO A 20 -21.29 12.59 -0.55
C PRO A 20 -22.37 13.63 -0.89
N GLY A 21 -22.14 14.39 -1.95
CA GLY A 21 -22.96 15.51 -2.41
C GLY A 21 -22.66 16.85 -1.72
N GLU A 22 -21.88 16.87 -0.63
CA GLU A 22 -21.44 18.14 -0.06
C GLU A 22 -20.42 18.84 -0.95
N THR A 23 -20.41 20.18 -0.92
CA THR A 23 -19.44 21.00 -1.63
C THR A 23 -18.83 22.03 -0.68
N ILE A 24 -17.50 22.18 -0.69
CA ILE A 24 -16.83 23.33 -0.10
C ILE A 24 -16.46 24.34 -1.18
N PHE A 25 -16.62 25.62 -0.85
CA PHE A 25 -16.30 26.74 -1.73
C PHE A 25 -15.20 27.58 -1.12
N LEU A 26 -14.14 27.83 -1.90
CA LEU A 26 -13.03 28.68 -1.52
C LEU A 26 -12.93 29.83 -2.53
N ARG A 27 -12.64 31.03 -2.02
CA ARG A 27 -12.29 32.19 -2.84
C ARG A 27 -11.03 32.81 -2.26
N LEU A 28 -10.00 32.94 -3.08
CA LEU A 28 -8.70 33.45 -2.67
C LEU A 28 -8.22 34.54 -3.61
N ASP A 29 -7.63 35.60 -3.04
CA ASP A 29 -7.00 36.67 -3.80
C ASP A 29 -5.70 36.20 -4.46
N GLY A 30 -5.38 36.78 -5.61
CA GLY A 30 -4.21 36.45 -6.42
C GLY A 30 -4.42 35.25 -7.34
N LEU A 31 -3.31 34.70 -7.83
CA LEU A 31 -3.32 33.52 -8.70
C LEU A 31 -3.27 32.22 -7.88
N PRO A 32 -3.82 31.11 -8.39
CA PRO A 32 -3.68 29.81 -7.75
C PRO A 32 -2.21 29.34 -7.72
N PRO A 33 -1.88 28.39 -6.83
CA PRO A 33 -0.63 27.65 -6.93
C PRO A 33 -0.52 26.96 -8.29
N TYR A 34 0.71 26.73 -8.77
CA TYR A 34 0.96 26.00 -10.02
C TYR A 34 2.04 24.95 -9.82
N LYS A 35 1.98 23.86 -10.59
CA LYS A 35 2.98 22.80 -10.60
C LYS A 35 4.22 23.26 -11.37
N ASP A 36 5.39 22.98 -10.81
CA ASP A 36 6.68 23.19 -11.45
C ASP A 36 7.42 21.86 -11.50
N LEU A 37 7.89 21.48 -12.69
CA LEU A 37 8.59 20.21 -12.90
C LEU A 37 9.94 20.19 -12.17
N GLN A 38 10.54 21.36 -11.91
CA GLN A 38 11.90 21.44 -11.36
C GLN A 38 11.92 21.52 -9.83
N PHE A 39 10.85 22.01 -9.20
CA PHE A 39 10.85 22.29 -7.78
C PHE A 39 9.47 22.00 -7.17
N SER A 40 9.46 21.26 -6.05
CA SER A 40 8.25 21.05 -5.27
C SER A 40 7.68 22.37 -4.78
N ILE A 41 6.38 22.61 -4.98
CA ILE A 41 5.68 23.79 -4.47
C ILE A 41 5.69 23.89 -2.93
N ARG A 42 5.93 22.75 -2.25
CA ARG A 42 6.05 22.64 -0.79
C ARG A 42 7.36 23.23 -0.27
N ASN A 43 8.35 23.44 -1.14
CA ASN A 43 9.61 24.06 -0.77
C ASN A 43 9.40 25.56 -0.49
N VAL A 44 9.85 26.04 0.67
CA VAL A 44 9.76 27.46 1.07
C VAL A 44 10.44 28.43 0.09
N ARG A 45 11.38 27.93 -0.74
CA ARG A 45 12.05 28.72 -1.78
C ARG A 45 11.30 28.72 -3.11
N HIS A 46 10.21 27.97 -3.23
CA HIS A 46 9.39 27.94 -4.44
C HIS A 46 8.64 29.27 -4.60
N LYS A 47 8.60 29.82 -5.82
CA LYS A 47 7.99 31.13 -6.09
C LYS A 47 6.49 31.21 -5.79
N ALA A 48 5.80 30.06 -5.82
CA ALA A 48 4.39 29.92 -5.50
C ALA A 48 4.14 29.32 -4.10
N ASN A 49 5.15 29.22 -3.24
CA ASN A 49 4.99 28.63 -1.90
C ASN A 49 3.95 29.39 -1.06
N ASP A 50 3.95 30.73 -1.10
CA ASP A 50 2.96 31.54 -0.38
C ASP A 50 1.52 31.23 -0.83
N ARG A 51 1.33 30.94 -2.13
CA ARG A 51 0.01 30.56 -2.70
C ARG A 51 -0.42 29.17 -2.24
N PHE A 52 0.53 28.23 -2.16
CA PHE A 52 0.32 26.90 -1.57
C PHE A 52 -0.12 27.02 -0.09
N VAL A 53 0.58 27.83 0.70
CA VAL A 53 0.25 28.05 2.12
C VAL A 53 -1.13 28.71 2.27
N ALA A 54 -1.44 29.71 1.44
CA ALA A 54 -2.73 30.39 1.46
C ALA A 54 -3.90 29.44 1.13
N LEU A 55 -3.77 28.65 0.06
CA LEU A 55 -4.79 27.67 -0.33
C LEU A 55 -4.99 26.61 0.77
N ARG A 56 -3.90 26.08 1.34
CA ARG A 56 -4.02 25.12 2.45
C ARG A 56 -4.76 25.72 3.64
N ARG A 57 -4.41 26.93 4.08
CA ARG A 57 -5.11 27.57 5.21
C ARG A 57 -6.61 27.75 4.93
N ALA A 58 -6.97 28.16 3.71
CA ALA A 58 -8.37 28.31 3.32
C ALA A 58 -9.12 26.97 3.32
N ALA A 59 -8.50 25.91 2.76
CA ALA A 59 -9.07 24.56 2.78
C ALA A 59 -9.24 24.03 4.21
N ILE A 60 -8.24 24.24 5.07
CA ILE A 60 -8.25 23.86 6.48
C ILE A 60 -9.43 24.51 7.21
N GLN A 61 -9.60 25.82 6.98
CA GLN A 61 -10.71 26.57 7.56
C GLN A 61 -12.07 26.08 7.04
N ALA A 62 -12.20 25.80 5.73
CA ALA A 62 -13.43 25.30 5.14
C ALA A 62 -13.79 23.87 5.56
N MET A 63 -12.79 23.06 5.91
CA MET A 63 -13.02 21.73 6.48
C MET A 63 -13.50 21.83 7.93
N ASP A 64 -13.26 22.93 8.65
CA ASP A 64 -13.81 23.21 9.99
C ASP A 64 -13.64 22.03 10.99
N GLY A 65 -12.45 21.42 10.97
CA GLY A 65 -12.10 20.27 11.81
C GLY A 65 -12.73 18.93 11.38
N ARG A 66 -13.28 18.83 10.18
CA ARG A 66 -13.72 17.55 9.58
C ARG A 66 -12.53 16.68 9.16
N ALA A 67 -12.70 15.37 9.26
CA ALA A 67 -11.75 14.39 8.72
C ALA A 67 -11.68 14.48 7.17
N ALA A 68 -10.60 13.98 6.59
CA ALA A 68 -10.45 13.92 5.13
C ALA A 68 -11.49 13.00 4.48
N TYR A 69 -11.91 13.34 3.25
CA TYR A 69 -12.81 12.51 2.47
C TYR A 69 -12.03 11.42 1.72
N ARG A 70 -12.54 10.17 1.79
CA ARG A 70 -11.89 8.99 1.17
C ARG A 70 -12.48 8.60 -0.18
N GLY A 71 -13.61 9.18 -0.57
CA GLY A 71 -14.23 8.92 -1.87
C GLY A 71 -13.67 9.80 -2.99
N SER A 72 -14.27 9.66 -4.17
CA SER A 72 -13.94 10.51 -5.33
C SER A 72 -14.37 11.95 -5.10
N VAL A 73 -13.64 12.93 -5.65
CA VAL A 73 -14.00 14.34 -5.59
C VAL A 73 -14.14 14.95 -6.98
N GLY A 74 -15.03 15.95 -7.09
CA GLY A 74 -15.12 16.87 -8.20
C GLY A 74 -14.37 18.16 -7.87
N LEU A 75 -13.60 18.71 -8.80
CA LEU A 75 -12.81 19.92 -8.61
C LEU A 75 -13.07 20.93 -9.74
N ASP A 76 -13.68 22.06 -9.39
CA ASP A 76 -13.97 23.16 -10.34
C ASP A 76 -13.14 24.38 -10.00
N LEU A 77 -12.19 24.74 -10.88
CA LEU A 77 -11.30 25.88 -10.73
C LEU A 77 -11.71 27.02 -11.67
N HIS A 78 -12.12 28.16 -11.12
CA HIS A 78 -12.40 29.38 -11.88
C HIS A 78 -11.38 30.46 -11.54
N MET A 79 -10.46 30.73 -12.46
CA MET A 79 -9.41 31.74 -12.31
C MET A 79 -9.82 33.05 -12.99
N HIS A 80 -9.64 34.17 -12.29
CA HIS A 80 -9.80 35.52 -12.81
C HIS A 80 -8.43 36.18 -12.87
N ALA A 81 -7.94 36.48 -14.07
CA ALA A 81 -6.62 37.06 -14.27
C ALA A 81 -6.48 37.69 -15.66
N PRO A 82 -5.56 38.65 -15.88
CA PRO A 82 -5.35 39.24 -17.20
C PRO A 82 -4.79 38.22 -18.21
N GLY A 83 -4.13 37.17 -17.71
CA GLY A 83 -3.59 36.06 -18.47
C GLY A 83 -2.81 35.09 -17.57
N PHE A 84 -2.19 34.09 -18.18
CA PHE A 84 -1.32 33.15 -17.48
C PHE A 84 0.06 33.76 -17.17
N GLU A 85 0.71 33.28 -16.12
CA GLU A 85 2.13 33.56 -15.91
C GLU A 85 2.99 33.00 -17.05
N ARG A 86 4.18 33.57 -17.25
CA ARG A 86 5.06 33.20 -18.36
C ARG A 86 5.35 31.69 -18.36
N LYS A 87 5.07 31.04 -19.50
CA LYS A 87 5.21 29.58 -19.73
C LYS A 87 4.30 28.71 -18.86
N LYS A 88 3.25 29.27 -18.27
CA LYS A 88 2.23 28.51 -17.55
C LYS A 88 0.97 28.39 -18.40
N VAL A 89 0.29 27.28 -18.24
CA VAL A 89 -1.03 27.00 -18.82
C VAL A 89 -2.00 26.64 -17.70
N LEU A 90 -3.30 26.66 -17.98
CA LEU A 90 -4.33 26.36 -16.98
C LEU A 90 -4.11 25.01 -16.28
N LEU A 91 -3.61 24.01 -17.01
CA LEU A 91 -3.29 22.69 -16.45
C LEU A 91 -2.24 22.75 -15.33
N ASP A 92 -1.24 23.63 -15.43
CA ASP A 92 -0.22 23.78 -14.38
C ASP A 92 -0.86 24.26 -13.07
N TYR A 93 -1.86 25.15 -13.17
CA TYR A 93 -2.58 25.67 -12.01
C TYR A 93 -3.49 24.60 -11.39
N ILE A 94 -4.20 23.81 -12.20
CA ILE A 94 -5.02 22.70 -11.72
C ILE A 94 -4.14 21.70 -10.95
N ALA A 95 -3.02 21.28 -11.56
CA ALA A 95 -2.10 20.34 -10.93
C ALA A 95 -1.47 20.93 -9.65
N GLY A 96 -1.19 22.24 -9.63
CA GLY A 96 -0.70 22.93 -8.43
C GLY A 96 -1.75 23.01 -7.31
N VAL A 97 -3.03 23.19 -7.65
CA VAL A 97 -4.16 23.12 -6.70
C VAL A 97 -4.28 21.72 -6.14
N MET A 98 -4.23 20.68 -6.99
CA MET A 98 -4.28 19.28 -6.56
C MET A 98 -3.13 18.94 -5.60
N ASP A 99 -1.88 19.25 -5.98
CA ASP A 99 -0.69 19.04 -5.12
C ASP A 99 -0.76 19.79 -3.78
N SER A 100 -1.50 20.91 -3.74
CA SER A 100 -1.69 21.75 -2.54
C SER A 100 -2.72 21.16 -1.58
N LEU A 101 -3.80 20.60 -2.13
CA LEU A 101 -4.92 20.03 -1.40
C LEU A 101 -4.74 18.56 -1.05
N ASP A 102 -3.78 17.89 -1.69
CA ASP A 102 -3.35 16.52 -1.47
C ASP A 102 -2.76 16.28 -0.05
N GLY A 103 -2.98 15.07 0.45
CA GLY A 103 -2.56 14.59 1.76
C GLY A 103 -1.14 14.05 1.75
N PHE A 104 -0.25 14.67 2.53
CA PHE A 104 1.11 14.13 2.66
C PHE A 104 1.15 12.88 3.55
N HIS A 105 1.80 11.84 3.03
CA HIS A 105 2.07 10.60 3.73
C HIS A 105 3.48 10.63 4.36
N GLY A 106 3.62 11.34 5.49
CA GLY A 106 4.82 11.27 6.34
C GLY A 106 4.81 10.03 7.24
N ALA A 107 5.99 9.50 7.58
CA ALA A 107 6.13 8.21 8.29
C ALA A 107 5.69 8.20 9.77
N GLU A 108 5.48 9.35 10.41
CA GLU A 108 5.20 9.39 11.86
C GLU A 108 3.88 10.08 12.24
N PHE A 109 3.19 10.78 11.33
CA PHE A 109 1.96 11.52 11.63
C PHE A 109 1.07 11.70 10.40
N THR A 110 -0.22 11.40 10.54
CA THR A 110 -1.25 11.69 9.52
C THR A 110 -1.62 13.17 9.58
N TYR A 111 -1.25 13.93 8.55
CA TYR A 111 -1.59 15.34 8.40
C TYR A 111 -3.10 15.52 8.18
N LEU A 112 -3.74 16.46 8.89
CA LEU A 112 -5.11 16.92 8.64
C LEU A 112 -5.24 18.40 9.02
N PRO A 113 -6.13 19.20 8.39
CA PRO A 113 -7.18 18.82 7.42
C PRO A 113 -6.81 18.99 5.93
N VAL A 114 -7.07 17.92 5.19
CA VAL A 114 -6.82 17.71 3.77
C VAL A 114 -8.18 17.44 3.12
N VAL A 115 -8.40 17.91 1.89
CA VAL A 115 -9.69 17.72 1.21
C VAL A 115 -9.89 16.25 0.82
N TYR A 116 -8.82 15.59 0.36
CA TYR A 116 -8.78 14.18 -0.05
C TYR A 116 -7.33 13.62 0.05
N GLU A 117 -7.17 12.31 0.19
CA GLU A 117 -5.91 11.59 0.45
C GLU A 117 -4.88 11.60 -0.70
N ASP A 118 -5.31 11.65 -1.97
CA ASP A 118 -4.41 11.60 -3.14
C ASP A 118 -4.99 12.31 -4.37
N ASP A 119 -4.16 12.88 -5.23
CA ASP A 119 -4.56 13.57 -6.48
C ASP A 119 -5.38 12.64 -7.42
N CYS A 120 -5.17 11.34 -7.29
CA CYS A 120 -5.91 10.26 -7.94
C CYS A 120 -7.40 10.17 -7.53
N GLN A 121 -7.86 10.90 -6.52
CA GLN A 121 -9.27 10.97 -6.14
C GLN A 121 -10.08 12.01 -6.94
N VAL A 122 -9.43 12.92 -7.67
CA VAL A 122 -10.15 13.87 -8.52
C VAL A 122 -10.71 13.16 -9.76
N ALA A 123 -11.99 12.80 -9.70
CA ALA A 123 -12.66 12.03 -10.75
C ALA A 123 -13.38 12.92 -11.78
N LEU A 124 -13.76 14.13 -11.38
CA LEU A 124 -14.47 15.09 -12.22
C LEU A 124 -13.89 16.49 -11.99
N GLY A 125 -13.99 17.34 -13.00
CA GLY A 125 -13.63 18.73 -12.81
C GLY A 125 -13.74 19.57 -14.05
N SER A 126 -13.85 20.87 -13.83
CA SER A 126 -13.79 21.88 -14.86
C SER A 126 -12.77 22.94 -14.48
N SER A 127 -12.23 23.61 -15.50
CA SER A 127 -11.36 24.75 -15.26
C SER A 127 -11.64 25.85 -16.27
N MET A 128 -11.63 27.09 -15.80
CA MET A 128 -11.90 28.26 -16.63
C MET A 128 -10.98 29.41 -16.24
N LEU A 129 -10.50 30.14 -17.25
CA LEU A 129 -9.90 31.46 -17.09
C LEU A 129 -10.86 32.52 -17.62
N THR A 130 -11.27 33.46 -16.76
CA THR A 130 -11.91 34.71 -17.16
C THR A 130 -10.89 35.84 -17.15
N LYS A 131 -10.75 36.52 -18.29
CA LYS A 131 -9.90 37.70 -18.37
C LYS A 131 -10.45 38.81 -17.50
N SER A 132 -9.66 39.24 -16.53
CA SER A 132 -10.03 40.22 -15.51
C SER A 132 -8.79 40.99 -15.09
N ASP A 133 -8.92 42.29 -14.82
CA ASP A 133 -7.82 43.08 -14.24
C ASP A 133 -7.60 42.72 -12.76
N ASP A 134 -8.67 42.32 -12.07
CA ASP A 134 -8.60 41.77 -10.72
C ASP A 134 -8.13 40.31 -10.75
N GLN A 135 -7.17 39.98 -9.87
CA GLN A 135 -6.62 38.63 -9.73
C GLN A 135 -7.20 37.94 -8.50
N PHE A 136 -7.99 36.90 -8.73
CA PHE A 136 -8.48 35.99 -7.69
C PHE A 136 -8.86 34.65 -8.35
N TYR A 137 -9.12 33.63 -7.54
CA TYR A 137 -9.69 32.39 -8.03
C TYR A 137 -10.72 31.82 -7.06
N GLU A 138 -11.66 31.10 -7.63
CA GLU A 138 -12.71 30.37 -6.94
C GLU A 138 -12.49 28.88 -7.16
N LEU A 139 -12.68 28.11 -6.10
CA LEU A 139 -12.55 26.67 -6.12
C LEU A 139 -13.78 26.05 -5.48
N ALA A 140 -14.47 25.18 -6.20
CA ALA A 140 -15.49 24.32 -5.65
C ALA A 140 -14.96 22.89 -5.60
N ILE A 141 -15.05 22.26 -4.42
CA ILE A 141 -14.71 20.84 -4.27
C ILE A 141 -15.95 20.11 -3.80
N THR A 142 -16.46 19.22 -4.66
CA THR A 142 -17.65 18.42 -4.40
C THR A 142 -17.23 17.00 -4.02
N PHE A 143 -17.69 16.51 -2.88
CA PHE A 143 -17.43 15.14 -2.44
C PHE A 143 -18.42 14.22 -3.15
N LEU A 144 -17.95 13.35 -4.04
CA LEU A 144 -18.82 12.56 -4.91
C LEU A 144 -19.22 11.24 -4.25
N ASP A 145 -20.44 10.77 -4.52
CA ASP A 145 -20.91 9.47 -4.04
C ASP A 145 -20.28 8.32 -4.81
N GLY A 146 -19.67 7.38 -4.09
CA GLY A 146 -19.03 6.19 -4.63
C GLY A 146 -17.51 6.09 -4.39
N GLU A 147 -17.06 4.87 -4.07
CA GLU A 147 -15.76 4.42 -4.57
C GLU A 147 -15.73 4.62 -6.09
N PRO A 148 -14.57 4.89 -6.72
CA PRO A 148 -14.49 5.06 -8.17
C PRO A 148 -15.00 3.80 -8.89
N ARG A 149 -16.30 3.74 -9.13
CA ARG A 149 -16.93 2.75 -10.00
C ARG A 149 -16.58 3.23 -11.40
N GLY A 150 -15.71 2.50 -12.08
CA GLY A 150 -15.24 2.77 -13.44
C GLY A 150 -16.33 2.74 -14.53
N GLU A 151 -17.58 3.06 -14.21
CA GLU A 151 -18.75 2.95 -15.10
C GLU A 151 -19.45 4.28 -15.40
N GLN A 152 -19.03 5.42 -14.85
CA GLN A 152 -19.60 6.72 -15.21
C GLN A 152 -18.55 7.73 -15.69
N LEU A 153 -17.74 7.32 -16.66
CA LEU A 153 -17.08 8.25 -17.57
C LEU A 153 -18.09 8.73 -18.62
N HIS A 154 -17.98 10.01 -18.98
CA HIS A 154 -18.86 10.72 -19.91
C HIS A 154 -19.12 9.91 -21.22
N PRO A 155 -20.35 9.89 -21.80
CA PRO A 155 -20.72 9.02 -22.93
C PRO A 155 -19.94 9.21 -24.24
N CYS A 156 -19.01 10.16 -24.30
CA CYS A 156 -18.08 10.30 -25.42
C CYS A 156 -16.83 9.40 -25.31
N LEU A 157 -16.63 8.68 -24.20
CA LEU A 157 -15.47 7.79 -23.99
C LEU A 157 -15.79 6.29 -24.01
N LEU A 158 -17.07 5.89 -24.02
CA LEU A 158 -17.48 4.48 -23.99
C LEU A 158 -17.95 4.01 -25.37
N LYS A 159 -17.00 3.55 -26.18
CA LYS A 159 -17.27 2.69 -27.37
C LYS A 159 -16.41 1.43 -27.41
N ARG A 160 -15.71 1.10 -26.32
CA ARG A 160 -15.02 -0.19 -26.12
C ARG A 160 -15.46 -0.77 -24.78
N ASP A 161 -15.58 -2.09 -24.72
CA ASP A 161 -15.87 -2.79 -23.47
C ASP A 161 -14.80 -2.43 -22.43
N VAL A 162 -15.21 -2.10 -21.21
CA VAL A 162 -14.27 -1.64 -20.17
C VAL A 162 -13.32 -2.76 -19.75
N SER A 163 -13.72 -4.04 -19.87
CA SER A 163 -12.83 -5.19 -19.68
C SER A 163 -11.73 -5.21 -20.72
N ASP A 164 -12.07 -5.02 -22.00
CA ASP A 164 -11.12 -5.02 -23.11
C ASP A 164 -10.16 -3.83 -22.96
N THR A 165 -10.65 -2.70 -22.47
CA THR A 165 -9.84 -1.50 -22.24
C THR A 165 -8.85 -1.70 -21.07
N ILE A 166 -9.26 -2.36 -19.98
CA ILE A 166 -8.37 -2.67 -18.85
C ILE A 166 -7.31 -3.67 -19.29
N MET A 167 -7.70 -4.68 -20.06
CA MET A 167 -6.76 -5.68 -20.54
C MET A 167 -5.80 -5.11 -21.59
N ASP A 168 -6.26 -4.25 -22.50
CA ASP A 168 -5.41 -3.51 -23.43
C ASP A 168 -4.35 -2.69 -22.69
N VAL A 169 -4.74 -1.97 -21.62
CA VAL A 169 -3.81 -1.18 -20.79
C VAL A 169 -2.85 -2.09 -20.02
N ALA A 170 -3.33 -3.23 -19.52
CA ALA A 170 -2.48 -4.21 -18.85
C ALA A 170 -1.41 -4.77 -19.81
N VAL A 171 -1.82 -5.20 -21.00
CA VAL A 171 -0.93 -5.68 -22.06
C VAL A 171 0.08 -4.62 -22.48
N GLU A 172 -0.35 -3.36 -22.65
CA GLU A 172 0.55 -2.25 -22.97
C GLU A 172 1.60 -2.04 -21.86
N ASN A 173 1.19 -2.04 -20.60
CA ASN A 173 2.11 -1.88 -19.47
C ASN A 173 3.07 -3.06 -19.33
N LEU A 174 2.60 -4.28 -19.54
CA LEU A 174 3.45 -5.47 -19.60
C LEU A 174 4.51 -5.33 -20.71
N GLY A 175 4.12 -4.85 -21.89
CA GLY A 175 5.06 -4.55 -22.98
C GLY A 175 6.08 -3.48 -22.61
N ARG A 176 5.67 -2.43 -21.89
CA ARG A 176 6.60 -1.40 -21.38
C ARG A 176 7.60 -1.95 -20.36
N ILE A 177 7.17 -2.88 -19.50
CA ILE A 177 8.08 -3.56 -18.55
C ILE A 177 9.11 -4.37 -19.30
N VAL A 178 8.70 -5.18 -20.29
CA VAL A 178 9.64 -5.97 -21.11
C VAL A 178 10.65 -5.06 -21.81
N GLN A 179 10.18 -3.99 -22.45
CA GLN A 179 11.09 -3.02 -23.09
C GLN A 179 12.05 -2.38 -22.07
N ALA A 180 11.57 -2.03 -20.87
CA ALA A 180 12.41 -1.45 -19.83
C ALA A 180 13.47 -2.42 -19.29
N ILE A 181 13.19 -3.73 -19.29
CA ILE A 181 14.17 -4.77 -18.98
C ILE A 181 15.21 -4.88 -20.10
N GLU A 182 14.79 -4.85 -21.37
CA GLU A 182 15.70 -4.89 -22.52
C GLU A 182 16.62 -3.67 -22.59
N ASP A 183 16.08 -2.49 -22.26
CA ASP A 183 16.79 -1.22 -22.21
C ASP A 183 17.61 -1.05 -20.91
N ALA A 184 17.48 -1.99 -19.97
CA ALA A 184 18.14 -1.90 -18.69
C ALA A 184 19.67 -1.88 -18.84
N PRO A 185 20.38 -1.07 -18.03
CA PRO A 185 21.82 -1.09 -18.04
C PRO A 185 22.34 -2.48 -17.69
N ASN A 186 23.44 -2.88 -18.34
CA ASN A 186 24.13 -4.12 -17.97
C ASN A 186 24.51 -4.03 -16.48
N PRO A 187 24.11 -5.01 -15.65
CA PRO A 187 24.49 -5.08 -14.23
C PRO A 187 25.98 -4.78 -14.01
N ASP A 188 26.86 -5.31 -14.88
CA ASP A 188 28.32 -5.15 -14.82
C ASP A 188 28.83 -3.71 -14.84
N SER A 189 27.98 -2.76 -15.25
CA SER A 189 28.32 -1.35 -15.39
C SER A 189 27.81 -0.45 -14.26
N LEU A 190 27.08 -1.01 -13.28
CA LEU A 190 26.42 -0.24 -12.23
C LEU A 190 27.32 -0.09 -10.99
N ASP A 191 27.33 1.12 -10.42
CA ASP A 191 27.77 1.32 -9.03
C ASP A 191 26.65 0.95 -8.05
N VAL A 192 26.96 0.90 -6.74
CA VAL A 192 26.02 0.45 -5.70
C VAL A 192 24.76 1.33 -5.64
N ASP A 193 24.89 2.64 -5.78
CA ASP A 193 23.77 3.58 -5.74
C ASP A 193 22.86 3.42 -6.96
N SER A 194 23.46 3.28 -8.14
CA SER A 194 22.76 3.06 -9.41
C SER A 194 22.08 1.70 -9.42
N MET A 195 22.71 0.69 -8.82
CA MET A 195 22.15 -0.64 -8.65
C MET A 195 20.93 -0.62 -7.73
N MET A 196 20.99 0.07 -6.59
CA MET A 196 19.81 0.22 -5.71
C MET A 196 18.66 0.95 -6.40
N LYS A 197 18.95 2.00 -7.17
CA LYS A 197 17.93 2.67 -7.99
C LYS A 197 17.28 1.69 -8.97
N HIS A 198 18.08 0.84 -9.62
CA HIS A 198 17.56 -0.16 -10.54
C HIS A 198 16.74 -1.26 -9.83
N TYR A 199 17.13 -1.67 -8.63
CA TYR A 199 16.28 -2.54 -7.80
C TYR A 199 14.93 -1.90 -7.52
N MET A 200 14.85 -0.59 -7.30
CA MET A 200 13.56 0.08 -7.11
C MET A 200 12.66 -0.02 -8.35
N ASP A 201 13.23 0.10 -9.55
CA ASP A 201 12.47 -0.08 -10.80
C ASP A 201 11.96 -1.52 -10.92
N VAL A 202 12.83 -2.50 -10.68
CA VAL A 202 12.48 -3.94 -10.67
C VAL A 202 11.39 -4.25 -9.64
N MET A 203 11.48 -3.72 -8.43
CA MET A 203 10.45 -3.89 -7.40
C MET A 203 9.13 -3.24 -7.81
N GLY A 204 9.17 -2.10 -8.50
CA GLY A 204 7.98 -1.45 -9.07
C GLY A 204 7.30 -2.33 -10.12
N TRP A 205 8.08 -2.95 -11.01
CA TRP A 205 7.59 -3.92 -11.99
C TRP A 205 6.99 -5.15 -11.31
N ALA A 206 7.66 -5.67 -10.27
CA ALA A 206 7.17 -6.80 -9.49
C ALA A 206 5.85 -6.48 -8.79
N LEU A 207 5.73 -5.31 -8.15
CA LEU A 207 4.48 -4.88 -7.52
C LEU A 207 3.34 -4.77 -8.54
N TYR A 208 3.63 -4.27 -9.74
CA TYR A 208 2.64 -4.19 -10.82
C TYR A 208 2.11 -5.58 -11.21
N VAL A 209 3.00 -6.55 -11.47
CA VAL A 209 2.57 -7.90 -11.86
C VAL A 209 1.91 -8.65 -10.70
N LEU A 210 2.33 -8.44 -9.45
CA LEU A 210 1.68 -9.00 -8.27
C LEU A 210 0.23 -8.51 -8.14
N ARG A 211 -0.02 -7.21 -8.36
CA ARG A 211 -1.38 -6.63 -8.40
C ARG A 211 -2.19 -7.22 -9.55
N LEU A 212 -1.57 -7.35 -10.72
CA LEU A 212 -2.22 -7.92 -11.89
C LEU A 212 -2.60 -9.39 -11.67
N SER A 213 -1.74 -10.19 -11.03
CA SER A 213 -2.05 -11.59 -10.71
C SER A 213 -3.27 -11.76 -9.81
N VAL A 214 -3.58 -10.80 -8.95
CA VAL A 214 -4.83 -10.80 -8.16
C VAL A 214 -6.02 -10.29 -8.98
N ALA A 215 -5.80 -9.32 -9.86
CA ALA A 215 -6.84 -8.70 -10.67
C ALA A 215 -7.30 -9.57 -11.84
N LEU A 216 -6.45 -10.49 -12.31
CA LEU A 216 -6.77 -11.44 -13.37
C LEU A 216 -7.68 -12.55 -12.83
N ASP A 217 -8.97 -12.37 -13.06
CA ASP A 217 -9.94 -13.47 -13.14
C ASP A 217 -10.86 -13.25 -14.34
N PRO A 218 -10.39 -13.54 -15.57
CA PRO A 218 -11.22 -13.40 -16.76
C PRO A 218 -12.26 -14.52 -16.89
N SER A 219 -12.22 -15.55 -16.03
CA SER A 219 -13.11 -16.71 -16.12
C SER A 219 -14.43 -16.56 -15.35
N ARG A 220 -14.45 -15.74 -14.29
CA ARG A 220 -15.62 -15.69 -13.39
C ARG A 220 -16.55 -14.50 -13.58
N GLY A 221 -16.17 -13.51 -14.37
CA GLY A 221 -16.88 -12.24 -14.44
C GLY A 221 -16.87 -11.54 -13.07
N LYS A 222 -16.98 -10.22 -13.06
CA LYS A 222 -16.94 -9.42 -11.82
C LYS A 222 -18.03 -9.78 -10.77
N SER A 223 -18.95 -10.71 -11.07
CA SER A 223 -20.14 -11.03 -10.27
C SER A 223 -20.14 -12.36 -9.53
N ALA A 224 -19.25 -13.32 -9.82
CA ALA A 224 -19.37 -14.65 -9.19
C ALA A 224 -18.74 -14.73 -7.78
N GLY A 225 -17.80 -13.82 -7.47
CA GLY A 225 -17.04 -13.87 -6.22
C GLY A 225 -16.17 -15.12 -6.08
N PHE A 226 -15.53 -15.27 -4.93
CA PHE A 226 -14.78 -16.47 -4.57
C PHE A 226 -15.59 -17.28 -3.56
N ASP A 227 -15.52 -18.61 -3.65
CA ASP A 227 -16.02 -19.42 -2.55
C ASP A 227 -15.16 -19.22 -1.29
N ARG A 228 -15.60 -19.81 -0.18
CA ARG A 228 -14.94 -19.61 1.12
C ARG A 228 -13.48 -20.07 1.12
N GLU A 229 -13.17 -21.18 0.44
CA GLU A 229 -11.82 -21.75 0.43
C GLU A 229 -10.90 -20.96 -0.51
N GLU A 230 -11.41 -20.59 -1.67
CA GLU A 230 -10.72 -19.74 -2.64
C GLU A 230 -10.44 -18.35 -2.07
N ALA A 231 -11.38 -17.78 -1.31
CA ALA A 231 -11.23 -16.49 -0.67
C ALA A 231 -10.05 -16.45 0.31
N VAL A 232 -9.68 -17.58 0.93
CA VAL A 232 -8.46 -17.67 1.76
C VAL A 232 -7.22 -17.46 0.91
N LEU A 233 -7.12 -18.15 -0.22
CA LEU A 233 -5.96 -18.07 -1.13
C LEU A 233 -5.84 -16.68 -1.73
N VAL A 234 -6.95 -16.12 -2.24
CA VAL A 234 -7.01 -14.77 -2.79
C VAL A 234 -6.71 -13.72 -1.71
N GLY A 235 -7.29 -13.86 -0.52
CA GLY A 235 -7.07 -12.95 0.60
C GLY A 235 -5.61 -12.94 1.07
N LEU A 236 -4.96 -14.10 1.10
CA LEU A 236 -3.53 -14.22 1.39
C LEU A 236 -2.67 -13.59 0.27
N MET A 237 -3.05 -13.75 -1.00
CA MET A 237 -2.34 -13.09 -2.11
C MET A 237 -2.50 -11.57 -2.06
N VAL A 238 -3.70 -11.05 -1.78
CA VAL A 238 -3.93 -9.63 -1.52
C VAL A 238 -3.07 -9.12 -0.37
N ARG A 239 -2.92 -9.93 0.69
CA ARG A 239 -2.04 -9.60 1.82
C ARG A 239 -0.56 -9.57 1.40
N VAL A 240 -0.10 -10.49 0.55
CA VAL A 240 1.25 -10.46 -0.05
C VAL A 240 1.47 -9.16 -0.81
N VAL A 241 0.53 -8.75 -1.69
CA VAL A 241 0.61 -7.48 -2.42
C VAL A 241 0.77 -6.29 -1.48
N LYS A 242 -0.08 -6.21 -0.43
CA LYS A 242 -0.04 -5.10 0.55
C LYS A 242 1.26 -5.07 1.35
N LEU A 243 1.75 -6.22 1.77
CA LEU A 243 3.01 -6.33 2.52
C LEU A 243 4.21 -6.02 1.63
N TYR A 244 4.22 -6.49 0.39
CA TYR A 244 5.26 -6.19 -0.59
C TYR A 244 5.27 -4.71 -0.96
N GLU A 245 4.11 -4.09 -1.16
CA GLU A 245 4.00 -2.64 -1.38
C GLU A 245 4.56 -1.85 -0.18
N ALA A 246 4.17 -2.22 1.04
CA ALA A 246 4.72 -1.58 2.24
C ALA A 246 6.24 -1.78 2.31
N PHE A 247 6.74 -2.96 1.96
CA PHE A 247 8.18 -3.26 1.93
C PHE A 247 8.89 -2.38 0.90
N TYR A 248 8.40 -2.34 -0.34
CA TYR A 248 8.87 -1.46 -1.41
C TYR A 248 8.95 0.01 -0.98
N GLN A 249 7.88 0.53 -0.37
CA GLN A 249 7.84 1.91 0.12
C GLN A 249 8.90 2.17 1.21
N ASN A 250 9.14 1.21 2.10
CA ASN A 250 10.13 1.35 3.17
C ASN A 250 11.57 1.17 2.67
N VAL A 251 11.79 0.38 1.60
CA VAL A 251 13.07 0.35 0.88
C VAL A 251 13.34 1.72 0.27
N ALA A 252 12.37 2.30 -0.44
CA ALA A 252 12.48 3.64 -1.02
C ALA A 252 12.77 4.73 0.02
N LYS A 253 12.18 4.60 1.22
CA LYS A 253 12.38 5.52 2.36
C LYS A 253 13.67 5.26 3.15
N ARG A 254 14.44 4.24 2.80
CA ARG A 254 15.66 3.81 3.50
C ARG A 254 15.41 3.47 4.98
N GLN A 255 14.40 2.62 5.24
CA GLN A 255 13.97 2.23 6.60
C GLN A 255 14.22 0.74 6.86
N LEU A 256 15.49 0.33 6.97
CA LEU A 256 15.91 -1.08 7.07
C LEU A 256 15.19 -1.86 8.17
N GLU A 257 15.03 -1.27 9.35
CA GLU A 257 14.40 -1.89 10.52
C GLU A 257 12.95 -2.27 10.21
N ILE A 258 12.22 -1.38 9.53
CA ILE A 258 10.84 -1.63 9.10
C ILE A 258 10.81 -2.66 7.98
N CYS A 259 11.75 -2.59 7.01
CA CYS A 259 11.91 -3.62 5.99
C CYS A 259 12.12 -5.01 6.61
N GLY A 260 12.91 -5.11 7.68
CA GLY A 260 13.15 -6.37 8.40
C GLY A 260 11.90 -6.94 9.08
N ILE A 261 11.07 -6.08 9.66
CA ILE A 261 9.76 -6.45 10.23
C ILE A 261 8.82 -6.94 9.12
N LEU A 262 8.72 -6.17 8.03
CA LEU A 262 7.85 -6.49 6.90
C LEU A 262 8.26 -7.79 6.22
N LEU A 263 9.55 -8.01 5.98
CA LEU A 263 10.09 -9.25 5.43
C LEU A 263 9.64 -10.47 6.23
N ARG A 264 9.72 -10.40 7.57
CA ARG A 264 9.26 -11.49 8.43
C ARG A 264 7.78 -11.81 8.21
N THR A 265 6.93 -10.78 8.13
CA THR A 265 5.48 -10.96 7.94
C THR A 265 5.11 -11.41 6.52
N LEU A 266 5.85 -10.93 5.53
CA LEU A 266 5.69 -11.28 4.12
C LEU A 266 6.03 -12.75 3.92
N SER A 267 7.24 -13.20 4.30
CA SER A 267 7.68 -14.60 4.17
C SER A 267 6.70 -15.59 4.80
N GLU A 268 6.18 -15.31 6.00
CA GLU A 268 5.19 -16.21 6.64
C GLU A 268 3.89 -16.28 5.85
N THR A 269 3.44 -15.16 5.28
CA THR A 269 2.24 -15.12 4.45
C THR A 269 2.48 -15.91 3.15
N GLU A 270 3.64 -15.75 2.53
CA GLU A 270 4.04 -16.46 1.31
C GLU A 270 4.11 -17.98 1.54
N PHE A 271 4.75 -18.43 2.62
CA PHE A 271 4.84 -19.86 2.95
C PHE A 271 3.48 -20.49 3.21
N LYS A 272 2.60 -19.78 3.93
CA LYS A 272 1.22 -20.25 4.13
C LYS A 272 0.46 -20.34 2.81
N LEU A 273 0.58 -19.33 1.94
CA LEU A 273 -0.10 -19.34 0.66
C LEU A 273 0.39 -20.48 -0.24
N ARG A 274 1.71 -20.66 -0.41
CA ARG A 274 2.28 -21.78 -1.20
C ARG A 274 1.80 -23.14 -0.65
N TYR A 275 1.79 -23.29 0.67
CA TYR A 275 1.30 -24.50 1.32
C TYR A 275 -0.18 -24.77 1.04
N LEU A 276 -1.03 -23.76 1.14
CA LEU A 276 -2.46 -23.92 0.90
C LEU A 276 -2.77 -24.14 -0.60
N ILE A 277 -2.00 -23.54 -1.51
CA ILE A 277 -2.08 -23.85 -2.96
C ILE A 277 -1.74 -25.33 -3.19
N LEU A 278 -0.68 -25.84 -2.56
CA LEU A 278 -0.34 -27.27 -2.63
C LEU A 278 -1.50 -28.14 -2.12
N LYS A 279 -2.08 -27.80 -0.97
CA LYS A 279 -3.20 -28.55 -0.37
C LYS A 279 -4.48 -28.51 -1.20
N ALA A 280 -4.76 -27.36 -1.83
CA ALA A 280 -5.88 -27.21 -2.76
C ALA A 280 -5.69 -28.12 -3.98
N ARG A 281 -4.48 -28.17 -4.55
CA ARG A 281 -4.15 -29.08 -5.66
C ARG A 281 -4.28 -30.56 -5.28
N GLU A 282 -3.98 -30.91 -4.02
CA GLU A 282 -4.15 -32.26 -3.47
C GLU A 282 -5.62 -32.61 -3.10
N GLY A 283 -6.54 -31.64 -3.16
CA GLY A 283 -7.95 -31.85 -2.82
C GLY A 283 -8.23 -32.03 -1.33
N THR A 284 -7.31 -31.60 -0.45
CA THR A 284 -7.43 -31.78 1.01
C THR A 284 -8.11 -30.61 1.73
N GLY A 285 -8.45 -29.54 1.00
CA GLY A 285 -9.19 -28.37 1.48
C GLY A 285 -8.38 -27.46 2.41
N VAL A 286 -8.85 -26.22 2.61
CA VAL A 286 -8.20 -25.23 3.50
C VAL A 286 -8.86 -25.14 4.88
N GLY A 287 -9.75 -26.09 5.23
CA GLY A 287 -10.67 -26.01 6.37
C GLY A 287 -10.02 -25.73 7.74
N ASN A 288 -8.84 -26.30 8.01
CA ASN A 288 -8.14 -26.08 9.28
C ASN A 288 -7.58 -24.66 9.41
N PHE A 289 -7.43 -23.91 8.31
CA PHE A 289 -6.98 -22.52 8.33
C PHE A 289 -7.96 -21.62 9.09
N PHE A 290 -9.27 -21.84 8.94
CA PHE A 290 -10.29 -21.03 9.60
C PHE A 290 -10.15 -21.11 11.12
N LEU A 291 -10.31 -22.31 11.70
CA LEU A 291 -10.22 -22.47 13.16
C LEU A 291 -8.86 -22.08 13.74
N ALA A 292 -7.76 -22.35 13.02
CA ALA A 292 -6.43 -21.95 13.46
C ALA A 292 -6.26 -20.42 13.53
N SER A 293 -7.00 -19.66 12.71
CA SER A 293 -6.94 -18.20 12.68
C SER A 293 -7.65 -17.52 13.87
N TYR A 294 -8.59 -18.21 14.54
CA TYR A 294 -9.39 -17.68 15.65
C TYR A 294 -8.78 -17.89 17.05
N LYS A 295 -7.45 -18.10 17.13
CA LYS A 295 -6.75 -18.39 18.40
C LYS A 295 -6.91 -17.25 19.42
N SER A 296 -6.78 -16.01 18.96
CA SER A 296 -6.87 -14.82 19.81
C SER A 296 -8.29 -14.66 20.36
N GLU A 297 -9.29 -14.91 19.52
CA GLU A 297 -10.71 -14.84 19.86
C GLU A 297 -11.06 -15.88 20.90
N LYS A 298 -10.51 -17.11 20.80
CA LYS A 298 -10.63 -18.09 21.89
C LYS A 298 -10.09 -17.56 23.21
N GLN A 299 -8.89 -16.97 23.20
CA GLN A 299 -8.26 -16.45 24.41
C GLN A 299 -9.09 -15.32 25.02
N MET A 300 -9.60 -14.41 24.18
CA MET A 300 -10.49 -13.32 24.60
C MET A 300 -11.82 -13.85 25.16
N LEU A 301 -12.45 -14.82 24.50
CA LEU A 301 -13.68 -15.44 25.01
C LEU A 301 -13.47 -16.12 26.36
N THR A 302 -12.34 -16.82 26.53
CA THR A 302 -11.98 -17.46 27.81
C THR A 302 -11.80 -16.41 28.90
N TYR A 303 -11.11 -15.32 28.58
CA TYR A 303 -10.87 -14.21 29.49
C TYR A 303 -12.18 -13.51 29.89
N PHE A 304 -13.05 -13.20 28.93
CA PHE A 304 -14.34 -12.57 29.22
C PHE A 304 -15.27 -13.47 30.04
N SER A 305 -15.27 -14.79 29.81
CA SER A 305 -16.01 -15.73 30.66
C SER A 305 -15.53 -15.67 32.11
N GLN A 306 -14.21 -15.64 32.34
CA GLN A 306 -13.66 -15.50 33.69
C GLN A 306 -14.05 -14.18 34.34
N LEU A 307 -13.98 -13.07 33.61
CA LEU A 307 -14.42 -11.77 34.11
C LEU A 307 -15.90 -11.77 34.49
N GLN A 308 -16.76 -12.42 33.70
CA GLN A 308 -18.20 -12.51 33.97
C GLN A 308 -18.55 -13.32 35.23
N GLU A 309 -17.68 -14.23 35.66
CA GLU A 309 -17.82 -14.94 36.93
C GLU A 309 -17.51 -14.02 38.13
N GLU A 310 -16.64 -13.03 37.94
CA GLU A 310 -16.16 -12.14 39.00
C GLU A 310 -16.93 -10.81 39.07
N ARG A 311 -17.35 -10.27 37.92
CA ARG A 311 -18.03 -8.97 37.79
C ARG A 311 -18.80 -8.83 36.48
N GLU A 312 -19.62 -7.78 36.40
CA GLU A 312 -20.17 -7.36 35.12
C GLU A 312 -19.07 -6.84 34.18
N LEU A 313 -19.23 -7.10 32.87
CA LEU A 313 -18.31 -6.61 31.85
C LEU A 313 -18.46 -5.09 31.67
N GLU A 314 -17.33 -4.41 31.55
CA GLU A 314 -17.28 -3.00 31.19
C GLU A 314 -17.87 -2.78 29.79
N PRO A 315 -18.33 -1.56 29.44
CA PRO A 315 -18.91 -1.28 28.13
C PRO A 315 -18.00 -1.62 26.95
N ILE A 316 -16.68 -1.45 27.10
CA ILE A 316 -15.70 -1.83 26.06
C ILE A 316 -15.58 -3.33 25.90
N GLU A 317 -15.53 -4.09 27.00
CA GLU A 317 -15.44 -5.55 27.00
C GLU A 317 -16.70 -6.18 26.39
N SER A 318 -17.86 -5.65 26.78
CA SER A 318 -19.15 -6.03 26.19
C SER A 318 -19.20 -5.79 24.68
N ARG A 319 -18.60 -4.69 24.18
CA ARG A 319 -18.50 -4.43 22.73
C ARG A 319 -17.55 -5.40 22.04
N MET A 320 -16.40 -5.69 22.64
CA MET A 320 -15.44 -6.65 22.10
C MET A 320 -16.03 -8.06 22.02
N LEU A 321 -16.69 -8.52 23.09
CA LEU A 321 -17.37 -9.81 23.12
C LEU A 321 -18.41 -9.92 22.00
N ARG A 322 -19.28 -8.90 21.83
CA ARG A 322 -20.26 -8.88 20.74
C ARG A 322 -19.61 -8.86 19.35
N SER A 323 -18.47 -8.20 19.20
CA SER A 323 -17.74 -8.19 17.92
C SER A 323 -17.26 -9.59 17.57
N ILE A 324 -16.66 -10.31 18.54
CA ILE A 324 -16.18 -11.69 18.36
C ILE A 324 -17.36 -12.62 18.06
N GLU A 325 -18.45 -12.53 18.82
CA GLU A 325 -19.63 -13.38 18.61
C GLU A 325 -20.28 -13.14 17.25
N LYS A 326 -20.31 -11.89 16.78
CA LYS A 326 -20.79 -11.54 15.45
C LYS A 326 -19.90 -12.16 14.36
N GLU A 327 -18.59 -12.02 14.48
CA GLU A 327 -17.62 -12.57 13.51
C GLU A 327 -17.72 -14.10 13.42
N LEU A 328 -17.77 -14.79 14.56
CA LEU A 328 -17.97 -16.26 14.59
C LEU A 328 -19.30 -16.67 13.95
N SER A 329 -20.38 -15.91 14.18
CA SER A 329 -21.67 -16.15 13.55
C SER A 329 -21.63 -15.97 12.03
N GLU A 330 -20.95 -14.93 11.53
CA GLU A 330 -20.79 -14.67 10.09
C GLU A 330 -19.98 -15.78 9.42
N GLU A 331 -18.96 -16.30 10.10
CA GLU A 331 -18.12 -17.41 9.65
C GLU A 331 -18.70 -18.81 9.92
N LYS A 332 -19.89 -18.89 10.53
CA LYS A 332 -20.53 -20.16 10.90
C LYS A 332 -19.63 -21.06 11.78
N ILE A 333 -18.80 -20.46 12.62
CA ILE A 333 -17.96 -21.16 13.61
C ILE A 333 -18.70 -21.13 14.94
N SER A 334 -19.00 -22.30 15.52
CA SER A 334 -19.65 -22.31 16.84
C SER A 334 -18.65 -21.97 17.95
N LYS A 335 -19.15 -21.31 19.01
CA LYS A 335 -18.32 -20.98 20.17
C LYS A 335 -17.77 -22.24 20.84
N GLU A 336 -18.57 -23.30 20.89
CA GLU A 336 -18.22 -24.60 21.45
C GLU A 336 -17.10 -25.26 20.65
N GLU A 337 -17.18 -25.25 19.32
CA GLU A 337 -16.14 -25.75 18.42
C GLU A 337 -14.82 -25.01 18.61
N LEU A 338 -14.87 -23.67 18.63
CA LEU A 338 -13.67 -22.86 18.84
C LEU A 338 -13.01 -23.13 20.20
N LEU A 339 -13.81 -23.20 21.27
CA LEU A 339 -13.31 -23.50 22.62
C LEU A 339 -12.77 -24.93 22.74
N ALA A 340 -13.37 -25.89 22.01
CA ALA A 340 -12.92 -27.27 21.97
C ALA A 340 -11.63 -27.45 21.14
N ASN A 341 -11.36 -26.56 20.17
CA ASN A 341 -10.16 -26.67 19.33
C ASN A 341 -8.88 -26.62 20.18
N LYS A 342 -7.97 -27.57 19.93
CA LYS A 342 -6.66 -27.65 20.58
C LYS A 342 -5.50 -27.42 19.62
N ASN A 343 -5.78 -27.42 18.31
CA ASN A 343 -4.77 -27.28 17.28
C ASN A 343 -4.84 -25.88 16.66
N TRP A 344 -3.80 -25.09 16.90
CA TRP A 344 -3.70 -23.69 16.43
C TRP A 344 -2.71 -23.52 15.29
N ASN A 345 -2.05 -24.60 14.93
CA ASN A 345 -1.14 -24.63 13.81
C ASN A 345 -1.93 -25.07 12.59
N LEU A 346 -1.61 -24.48 11.43
CA LEU A 346 -2.18 -24.90 10.16
C LEU A 346 -1.83 -26.38 9.93
N ASP A 347 -2.84 -27.24 9.88
CA ASP A 347 -2.70 -28.71 9.84
C ASP A 347 -1.81 -29.30 10.94
N GLY A 348 -1.74 -28.65 12.10
CA GLY A 348 -0.85 -29.07 13.18
C GLY A 348 0.62 -28.69 12.97
N LYS A 349 0.95 -28.06 11.83
CA LYS A 349 2.32 -27.78 11.41
C LYS A 349 2.79 -26.40 11.83
N ASN A 350 3.96 -26.35 12.45
CA ASN A 350 4.71 -25.11 12.61
C ASN A 350 5.33 -24.70 11.25
N VAL A 351 5.86 -23.47 11.16
CA VAL A 351 6.37 -22.94 9.88
C VAL A 351 7.52 -23.75 9.30
N ARG A 352 8.36 -24.38 10.15
CA ARG A 352 9.43 -25.26 9.67
C ARG A 352 8.88 -26.52 9.00
N GLU A 353 7.86 -27.14 9.60
CA GLU A 353 7.17 -28.31 9.03
C GLU A 353 6.37 -27.96 7.77
N ILE A 354 5.83 -26.73 7.68
CA ILE A 354 5.23 -26.21 6.45
C ILE A 354 6.29 -26.10 5.35
N LEU A 355 7.45 -25.52 5.65
CA LEU A 355 8.55 -25.40 4.70
C LEU A 355 9.12 -26.75 4.26
N GLU A 356 9.18 -27.74 5.17
CA GLU A 356 9.56 -29.11 4.83
C GLU A 356 8.58 -29.73 3.81
N CYS A 357 7.27 -29.49 3.95
CA CYS A 357 6.27 -29.92 2.98
C CYS A 357 6.41 -29.22 1.61
N LEU A 358 7.09 -28.07 1.57
CA LEU A 358 7.36 -27.29 0.36
C LEU A 358 8.77 -27.55 -0.22
N ASP A 359 9.52 -28.52 0.34
CA ASP A 359 10.94 -28.77 0.01
C ASP A 359 11.84 -27.52 0.17
N ALA A 360 11.48 -26.67 1.14
CA ALA A 360 12.05 -25.34 1.35
C ALA A 360 12.53 -25.13 2.80
N GLU A 361 12.77 -26.20 3.56
CA GLU A 361 13.20 -26.12 4.97
C GLU A 361 14.46 -25.25 5.15
N HIS A 362 15.36 -25.30 4.17
CA HIS A 362 16.59 -24.52 4.13
C HIS A 362 16.36 -22.99 4.21
N LEU A 363 15.18 -22.49 3.83
CA LEU A 363 14.82 -21.08 3.94
C LEU A 363 14.45 -20.66 5.36
N TYR A 364 14.11 -21.60 6.26
CA TYR A 364 13.67 -21.29 7.62
C TYR A 364 14.59 -20.31 8.36
N PRO A 365 15.92 -20.54 8.49
CA PRO A 365 16.79 -19.63 9.23
C PRO A 365 16.92 -18.25 8.58
N PHE A 366 16.72 -18.12 7.27
CA PHE A 366 16.98 -16.88 6.51
C PHE A 366 15.73 -16.03 6.31
N ALA A 367 14.59 -16.66 6.04
CA ALA A 367 13.34 -15.98 5.71
C ALA A 367 12.36 -15.88 6.89
N TYR A 368 12.53 -16.73 7.92
CA TYR A 368 11.64 -16.74 9.09
C TYR A 368 12.40 -16.54 10.41
N GLY A 369 13.31 -17.45 10.76
CA GLY A 369 14.04 -17.43 12.03
C GLY A 369 14.90 -16.18 12.21
N GLY A 370 15.72 -15.86 11.21
CA GLY A 370 16.56 -14.67 11.20
C GLY A 370 15.73 -13.38 11.31
N PRO A 371 14.78 -13.13 10.40
CA PRO A 371 13.96 -11.92 10.42
C PRO A 371 13.08 -11.76 11.68
N SER A 372 12.74 -12.85 12.38
CA SER A 372 11.98 -12.78 13.65
C SER A 372 12.65 -11.89 14.71
N ARG A 373 13.97 -11.70 14.63
CA ARG A 373 14.69 -10.78 15.54
C ARG A 373 14.28 -9.32 15.39
N TRP A 374 13.89 -8.89 14.19
CA TRP A 374 13.41 -7.53 13.92
C TRP A 374 12.06 -7.27 14.58
N VAL A 375 11.22 -8.31 14.69
CA VAL A 375 9.89 -8.21 15.30
C VAL A 375 9.97 -8.24 16.82
N HIS A 376 10.89 -9.03 17.39
CA HIS A 376 10.94 -9.29 18.84
C HIS A 376 12.01 -8.50 19.59
N GLY A 377 12.83 -7.68 18.91
CA GLY A 377 13.88 -6.89 19.56
C GLY A 377 14.98 -7.75 20.18
N GLY A 378 15.52 -8.70 19.42
CA GLY A 378 16.60 -9.55 19.91
C GLY A 378 17.89 -8.77 20.16
N TRP A 379 18.70 -9.12 21.17
CA TRP A 379 19.91 -8.36 21.52
C TRP A 379 20.86 -8.11 20.34
N GLY A 380 21.04 -9.11 19.47
CA GLY A 380 21.91 -8.99 18.30
C GLY A 380 21.42 -7.99 17.26
N GLU A 381 20.12 -7.71 17.23
CA GLU A 381 19.44 -6.74 16.38
C GLU A 381 19.50 -5.36 17.05
N LEU A 382 19.02 -5.22 18.30
CA LEU A 382 19.10 -3.99 19.09
C LEU A 382 20.50 -3.37 19.09
N ARG A 383 21.52 -4.20 19.35
CA ARG A 383 22.92 -3.75 19.38
C ARG A 383 23.44 -3.25 18.03
N ARG A 384 22.91 -3.73 16.90
CA ARG A 384 23.37 -3.35 15.56
C ARG A 384 22.63 -2.15 15.01
N TYR A 385 21.34 -2.03 15.29
CA TYR A 385 20.45 -1.12 14.58
C TYR A 385 19.83 -0.04 15.48
N HIS A 386 19.74 -0.28 16.79
CA HIS A 386 19.10 0.66 17.73
C HIS A 386 20.05 1.29 18.75
N LEU A 387 21.32 0.90 18.75
CA LEU A 387 22.32 1.39 19.69
C LEU A 387 23.65 1.71 18.99
N HIS A 388 24.30 2.79 19.39
CA HIS A 388 25.73 3.00 19.12
C HIS A 388 26.57 2.41 20.25
N LYS A 389 27.67 1.75 19.90
CA LYS A 389 28.66 1.29 20.88
C LYS A 389 29.76 2.34 20.99
N GLU A 390 29.86 2.95 22.17
CA GLU A 390 30.86 3.95 22.50
C GLU A 390 32.25 3.34 22.73
N GLU A 391 33.30 4.13 22.59
CA GLU A 391 34.70 3.69 22.81
C GLU A 391 34.94 3.14 24.23
N ASN A 392 34.25 3.71 25.22
CA ASN A 392 34.31 3.26 26.62
C ASN A 392 33.51 1.95 26.88
N GLY A 393 32.97 1.32 25.82
CA GLY A 393 32.19 0.09 25.90
C GLY A 393 30.73 0.25 26.33
N ARG A 394 30.27 1.48 26.58
CA ARG A 394 28.85 1.78 26.86
C ARG A 394 28.04 1.90 25.57
N TYR A 395 26.73 2.00 25.69
CA TYR A 395 25.80 2.16 24.57
C TYR A 395 25.00 3.46 24.68
N SER A 396 24.73 4.09 23.55
CA SER A 396 23.82 5.24 23.41
C SER A 396 22.71 4.92 22.40
N PRO A 397 21.53 5.55 22.49
CA PRO A 397 20.42 5.27 21.58
C PRO A 397 20.74 5.74 20.16
N ARG A 398 20.35 4.93 19.17
CA ARG A 398 20.33 5.29 17.76
C ARG A 398 18.88 5.51 17.32
N LEU A 399 18.60 6.68 16.76
CA LEU A 399 17.23 7.08 16.37
C LEU A 399 17.04 7.14 14.84
N ASP A 400 18.11 7.17 14.06
CA ASP A 400 18.06 7.04 12.61
C ASP A 400 17.86 5.59 12.19
N PHE A 401 17.21 5.40 11.04
CA PHE A 401 17.08 4.08 10.42
C PHE A 401 18.39 3.65 9.73
N GLY A 402 18.62 2.35 9.70
CA GLY A 402 19.61 1.74 8.83
C GLY A 402 19.19 1.80 7.37
N ASP A 403 20.17 1.67 6.49
CA ASP A 403 19.95 1.66 5.05
C ASP A 403 19.64 0.23 4.55
N PRO A 404 18.52 0.02 3.83
CA PRO A 404 18.21 -1.24 3.18
C PRO A 404 19.30 -1.65 2.19
N ASP A 405 19.68 -2.91 2.25
CA ASP A 405 20.71 -3.48 1.40
C ASP A 405 20.06 -4.25 0.22
N PRO A 406 20.67 -4.26 -0.98
CA PRO A 406 20.17 -5.02 -2.14
C PRO A 406 19.79 -6.47 -1.81
N ARG A 407 20.52 -7.12 -0.90
CA ARG A 407 20.28 -8.50 -0.42
C ARG A 407 18.96 -8.68 0.33
N PHE A 408 18.24 -7.59 0.63
CA PHE A 408 16.85 -7.63 1.07
C PHE A 408 15.89 -7.48 -0.11
N ALA A 409 16.14 -6.52 -1.00
CA ALA A 409 15.25 -6.17 -2.09
C ALA A 409 15.11 -7.31 -3.12
N GLY A 410 16.23 -7.83 -3.63
CA GLY A 410 16.24 -8.83 -4.69
C GLY A 410 15.62 -10.17 -4.26
N PRO A 411 16.11 -10.82 -3.19
CA PRO A 411 15.57 -12.13 -2.77
C PRO A 411 14.09 -12.08 -2.44
N THR A 412 13.63 -11.02 -1.77
CA THR A 412 12.19 -10.83 -1.47
C THR A 412 11.38 -10.73 -2.76
N THR A 413 11.88 -9.97 -3.74
CA THR A 413 11.22 -9.81 -5.05
C THR A 413 11.13 -11.14 -5.80
N ILE A 414 12.20 -11.93 -5.79
CA ILE A 414 12.24 -13.26 -6.41
C ILE A 414 11.16 -14.17 -5.80
N VAL A 415 11.12 -14.27 -4.47
CA VAL A 415 10.17 -15.15 -3.77
C VAL A 415 8.72 -14.75 -4.03
N SER A 416 8.42 -13.46 -4.02
CA SER A 416 7.07 -12.95 -4.31
C SER A 416 6.66 -13.21 -5.77
N LEU A 417 7.57 -13.02 -6.73
CA LEU A 417 7.31 -13.29 -8.15
C LEU A 417 7.07 -14.76 -8.44
N GLU A 418 7.89 -15.65 -7.88
CA GLU A 418 7.69 -17.10 -7.97
C GLU A 418 6.33 -17.52 -7.37
N LEU A 419 5.96 -16.95 -6.22
CA LEU A 419 4.65 -17.20 -5.63
C LEU A 419 3.51 -16.71 -6.54
N SER A 420 3.70 -15.59 -7.23
CA SER A 420 2.73 -15.08 -8.20
C SER A 420 2.48 -16.08 -9.34
N LYS A 421 3.52 -16.78 -9.79
CA LYS A 421 3.38 -17.87 -10.78
C LYS A 421 2.60 -19.05 -10.21
N ASP A 422 2.92 -19.47 -8.98
CA ASP A 422 2.21 -20.57 -8.31
C ASP A 422 0.72 -20.24 -8.16
N PHE A 423 0.41 -18.99 -7.81
CA PHE A 423 -0.95 -18.48 -7.66
C PHE A 423 -1.70 -18.41 -9.00
N LEU A 424 -1.09 -17.86 -10.04
CA LEU A 424 -1.68 -17.81 -11.39
C LEU A 424 -2.03 -19.21 -11.89
N GLY A 425 -1.08 -20.15 -11.81
CA GLY A 425 -1.30 -21.53 -12.23
C GLY A 425 -2.31 -22.31 -11.39
N TRP A 426 -2.64 -21.84 -10.17
CA TRP A 426 -3.78 -22.35 -9.40
C TRP A 426 -5.10 -21.72 -9.85
N SER A 427 -5.12 -20.42 -10.16
CA SER A 427 -6.33 -19.67 -10.53
C SER A 427 -6.90 -20.02 -11.91
N HIS A 428 -6.10 -20.62 -12.82
CA HIS A 428 -6.48 -20.95 -14.19
C HIS A 428 -7.00 -19.73 -14.99
N ALA A 429 -6.41 -18.56 -14.76
CA ALA A 429 -6.93 -17.27 -15.20
C ALA A 429 -6.85 -17.00 -16.72
N GLY A 430 -6.70 -17.99 -17.62
CA GLY A 430 -6.83 -17.86 -19.08
C GLY A 430 -5.81 -16.98 -19.84
N GLU A 431 -5.30 -15.93 -19.22
CA GLU A 431 -4.30 -14.97 -19.72
C GLU A 431 -3.00 -15.04 -18.89
N GLU A 432 -2.88 -16.10 -18.09
CA GLU A 432 -1.73 -16.38 -17.23
C GLU A 432 -0.42 -16.45 -18.02
N GLU A 433 -0.44 -16.83 -19.29
CA GLU A 433 0.78 -16.97 -20.12
C GLU A 433 1.51 -15.63 -20.30
N ALA A 434 0.80 -14.55 -20.61
CA ALA A 434 1.41 -13.24 -20.84
C ALA A 434 2.02 -12.67 -19.56
N VAL A 435 1.30 -12.76 -18.44
CA VAL A 435 1.81 -12.30 -17.14
C VAL A 435 2.95 -13.18 -16.65
N THR A 436 2.84 -14.50 -16.80
CA THR A 436 3.91 -15.44 -16.43
C THR A 436 5.16 -15.19 -17.26
N PHE A 437 5.03 -14.90 -18.56
CA PHE A 437 6.16 -14.52 -19.40
C PHE A 437 6.88 -13.28 -18.87
N VAL A 438 6.15 -12.21 -18.53
CA VAL A 438 6.76 -11.00 -17.96
C VAL A 438 7.37 -11.27 -16.59
N ILE A 439 6.71 -12.06 -15.74
CA ILE A 439 7.29 -12.50 -14.46
C ILE A 439 8.63 -13.22 -14.70
N ASP A 440 8.72 -14.10 -15.70
CA ASP A 440 9.96 -14.80 -16.04
C ASP A 440 11.06 -13.85 -16.52
N GLN A 441 10.72 -12.81 -17.29
CA GLN A 441 11.68 -11.78 -17.67
C GLN A 441 12.20 -11.00 -16.45
N ILE A 442 11.30 -10.57 -15.54
CA ILE A 442 11.69 -9.88 -14.32
C ILE A 442 12.56 -10.78 -13.44
N LEU A 443 12.19 -12.06 -13.27
CA LEU A 443 12.94 -13.05 -12.49
C LEU A 443 14.36 -13.25 -13.04
N GLN A 444 14.50 -13.47 -14.34
CA GLN A 444 15.81 -13.62 -14.97
C GLN A 444 16.68 -12.40 -14.74
N HIS A 445 16.10 -11.21 -14.88
CA HIS A 445 16.80 -9.95 -14.71
C HIS A 445 17.23 -9.70 -13.26
N VAL A 446 16.34 -9.89 -12.27
CA VAL A 446 16.70 -9.70 -10.86
C VAL A 446 17.71 -10.75 -10.39
N ILE A 447 17.65 -11.99 -10.88
CA ILE A 447 18.67 -13.01 -10.59
C ILE A 447 20.03 -12.63 -11.18
N ALA A 448 20.07 -12.02 -12.37
CA ALA A 448 21.31 -11.50 -12.94
C ALA A 448 21.88 -10.35 -12.10
N LEU A 449 21.02 -9.44 -11.62
CA LEU A 449 21.41 -8.37 -10.71
C LEU A 449 21.99 -8.89 -9.39
N GLU A 450 21.33 -9.88 -8.76
CA GLU A 450 21.82 -10.50 -7.52
C GLU A 450 23.19 -11.16 -7.72
N LYS A 451 23.35 -11.93 -8.80
CA LYS A 451 24.64 -12.56 -9.13
C LYS A 451 25.75 -11.54 -9.32
N PHE A 452 25.44 -10.44 -10.00
CA PHE A 452 26.39 -9.35 -10.19
C PHE A 452 26.74 -8.70 -8.85
N HIS A 453 25.74 -8.32 -8.05
CA HIS A 453 25.95 -7.71 -6.74
C HIS A 453 26.89 -8.55 -5.87
N GLU A 454 26.62 -9.84 -5.74
CA GLU A 454 27.45 -10.77 -4.96
C GLU A 454 28.87 -10.92 -5.51
N SER A 455 29.10 -10.71 -6.82
CA SER A 455 30.44 -10.73 -7.41
C SER A 455 31.28 -9.47 -7.11
N THR A 456 30.63 -8.40 -6.63
CA THR A 456 31.27 -7.10 -6.33
C THR A 456 31.58 -6.89 -4.84
N LEU A 457 31.08 -7.77 -3.97
CA LEU A 457 31.37 -7.79 -2.53
C LEU A 457 32.71 -8.48 -2.24
#